data_AF-F9PEH8-F1
#
_entry.id   AF-F9PEH8-F1
#
_cell.length_a   1.000
_cell.length_b   1.000
_cell.length_c   1.000
_cell.angle_alpha   90.00
_cell.angle_beta   90.00
_cell.angle_gamma   90.00
#
_symmetry.space_group_name_H-M   'P 1'
#
loop_
_entity.id
_entity.type
_entity.pdbx_description
1 polymer ?
#
loop_
_entity_poly.entity_id
_entity_poly.type
_entity_poly.pdbx_seq_one_letter_code
_entity_poly.pdbx_strand_id
1 'polypeptide(L)'
;MEISLLTDVGQKRTNNQDYVNLFVNRAGRTMIILADGMGGHRAGNIASEMAVTDLGVAWVDTQIDTVNEVREWFAEHLEIENQKIYQLGRDEAYKGMGTTLEALAIIDNQAIYAHIGDSRIGLVRGEEYHQLTSDHSLVNELLKAGQLTPEEAEAHPQKISSPSLLDKKMRFNLI
;
A
#
# COMPACT_ATOMS: atom_id res chain seq x y z
N MET A 1 15.13 16.96 -0.35
CA MET A 1 14.41 16.24 0.72
C MET A 1 15.29 15.07 1.14
N GLU A 2 15.47 14.82 2.43
CA GLU A 2 16.19 13.64 2.93
C GLU A 2 15.18 12.49 3.10
N ILE A 3 15.53 11.28 2.67
CA ILE A 3 14.66 10.10 2.72
C ILE A 3 15.43 8.97 3.41
N SER A 4 14.76 8.30 4.35
CA SER A 4 15.28 7.13 5.04
C SER A 4 14.29 5.99 4.93
N LEU A 5 14.78 4.79 4.60
CA LEU A 5 14.01 3.56 4.54
C LEU A 5 14.56 2.59 5.56
N LEU A 6 13.68 1.96 6.34
CA LEU A 6 14.05 0.97 7.33
C LEU A 6 12.96 -0.09 7.41
N THR A 7 13.38 -1.35 7.56
CA THR A 7 12.48 -2.48 7.79
C THR A 7 13.12 -3.42 8.82
N ASP A 8 12.30 -4.10 9.62
CA ASP A 8 12.74 -5.01 10.68
C ASP A 8 11.76 -6.18 10.79
N VAL A 9 12.26 -7.40 11.00
CA VAL A 9 11.40 -8.60 11.16
C VAL A 9 10.62 -8.60 12.47
N GLY A 10 11.04 -7.79 13.44
CA GLY A 10 10.52 -7.78 14.79
C GLY A 10 10.96 -9.00 15.60
N GLN A 11 10.40 -9.12 16.80
CA GLN A 11 10.82 -10.15 17.78
C GLN A 11 10.00 -11.44 17.73
N LYS A 12 8.87 -11.45 17.00
CA LYS A 12 7.88 -12.55 17.04
C LYS A 12 7.74 -13.31 15.72
N ARG A 13 8.00 -12.65 14.59
CA ARG A 13 7.90 -13.28 13.27
C ARG A 13 9.23 -13.93 12.92
N THR A 14 9.17 -15.00 12.14
CA THR A 14 10.35 -15.71 11.65
C THR A 14 10.84 -15.17 10.30
N ASN A 15 9.96 -14.52 9.54
CA ASN A 15 10.25 -13.88 8.27
C ASN A 15 9.62 -12.50 8.24
N ASN A 16 10.31 -11.57 7.59
CA ASN A 16 9.76 -10.27 7.24
C ASN A 16 8.95 -10.43 5.94
N GLN A 17 7.70 -9.97 5.97
CA GLN A 17 6.84 -9.93 4.78
C GLN A 17 6.57 -8.49 4.34
N ASP A 18 7.19 -7.51 5.02
CA ASP A 18 7.18 -6.12 4.64
C ASP A 18 8.26 -5.87 3.60
N TYR A 19 7.95 -5.03 2.63
CA TYR A 19 8.91 -4.58 1.63
C TYR A 19 8.76 -3.08 1.42
N VAL A 20 9.89 -2.37 1.35
CA VAL A 20 9.91 -0.93 1.12
C VAL A 20 11.07 -0.58 0.21
N ASN A 21 10.84 0.28 -0.77
CA ASN A 21 11.89 0.76 -1.67
C ASN A 21 11.59 2.17 -2.20
N LEU A 22 12.62 2.77 -2.80
CA LEU A 22 12.56 4.08 -3.44
C LEU A 22 13.04 3.99 -4.88
N PHE A 23 12.33 4.69 -5.76
CA PHE A 23 12.59 4.75 -7.19
C PHE A 23 12.61 6.20 -7.66
N VAL A 24 13.43 6.49 -8.66
CA VAL A 24 13.52 7.82 -9.29
C VAL A 24 13.33 7.65 -10.79
N ASN A 25 12.39 8.39 -11.38
CA ASN A 25 12.14 8.33 -12.82
C ASN A 25 13.11 9.21 -13.62
N ARG A 26 12.96 9.22 -14.95
CA ARG A 26 13.84 9.97 -15.86
C ARG A 26 13.69 11.50 -15.74
N ALA A 27 12.57 11.97 -15.22
CA ALA A 27 12.36 13.38 -14.86
C ALA A 27 12.93 13.75 -13.48
N GLY A 28 13.56 12.81 -12.78
CA GLY A 28 14.12 13.03 -11.43
C GLY A 28 13.07 13.02 -10.32
N ARG A 29 11.87 12.49 -10.58
CA ARG A 29 10.76 12.42 -9.62
C ARG A 29 10.83 11.15 -8.79
N THR A 30 10.68 11.33 -7.48
CA THR A 30 10.84 10.25 -6.51
C THR A 30 9.50 9.57 -6.24
N MET A 31 9.51 8.24 -6.20
CA MET A 31 8.42 7.40 -5.73
C MET A 31 8.92 6.49 -4.61
N ILE A 32 8.22 6.49 -3.48
CA ILE A 32 8.45 5.59 -2.36
C ILE A 32 7.28 4.61 -2.30
N ILE A 33 7.56 3.33 -2.18
CA ILE A 33 6.53 2.30 -2.13
C ILE A 33 6.81 1.40 -0.92
N LEU A 34 5.77 1.18 -0.11
CA LEU A 34 5.75 0.30 1.04
C LEU A 34 4.60 -0.70 0.90
N ALA A 35 4.85 -1.95 1.27
CA ALA A 35 3.89 -3.03 1.17
C ALA A 35 4.06 -4.02 2.33
N ASP A 36 2.97 -4.40 3.01
CA ASP A 36 2.90 -5.44 4.05
C ASP A 36 2.21 -6.69 3.47
N GLY A 37 2.98 -7.76 3.30
CA GLY A 37 2.58 -8.99 2.67
C GLY A 37 1.84 -9.97 3.59
N MET A 38 0.78 -10.59 3.08
CA MET A 38 -0.03 -11.61 3.74
C MET A 38 -0.19 -12.88 2.88
N GLY A 39 -0.52 -14.02 3.51
CA GLY A 39 -0.76 -15.30 2.81
C GLY A 39 0.10 -16.48 3.24
N GLY A 40 0.60 -16.49 4.48
CA GLY A 40 1.50 -17.53 4.98
C GLY A 40 2.95 -17.29 4.56
N HIS A 41 3.89 -18.10 5.07
CA HIS A 41 5.32 -17.75 5.13
C HIS A 41 5.96 -17.33 3.81
N ARG A 42 5.56 -17.92 2.67
CA ARG A 42 6.17 -17.64 1.36
C ARG A 42 5.37 -16.66 0.50
N ALA A 43 4.04 -16.74 0.53
CA ALA A 43 3.20 -15.97 -0.37
C ALA A 43 3.21 -14.46 -0.04
N GLY A 44 3.22 -14.10 1.25
CA GLY A 44 3.24 -12.69 1.66
C GLY A 44 4.51 -11.96 1.21
N ASN A 45 5.68 -12.57 1.41
CA ASN A 45 6.96 -11.98 0.97
C ASN A 45 7.00 -11.77 -0.55
N ILE A 46 6.50 -12.73 -1.32
CA ILE A 46 6.44 -12.62 -2.78
C ILE A 46 5.47 -11.51 -3.18
N ALA A 47 4.32 -11.38 -2.52
CA ALA A 47 3.33 -10.35 -2.84
C ALA A 47 3.86 -8.93 -2.62
N SER A 48 4.46 -8.65 -1.46
CA SER A 48 4.96 -7.31 -1.12
C SER A 48 6.18 -6.93 -1.98
N GLU A 49 7.13 -7.85 -2.16
CA GLU A 49 8.30 -7.61 -3.02
C GLU A 49 7.90 -7.40 -4.49
N MET A 50 6.96 -8.19 -4.99
CA MET A 50 6.44 -8.08 -6.36
C MET A 50 5.79 -6.72 -6.59
N ALA A 51 4.85 -6.33 -5.72
CA ALA A 51 4.13 -5.06 -5.84
C ALA A 51 5.10 -3.87 -5.86
N VAL A 52 6.06 -3.83 -4.94
CA VAL A 52 7.04 -2.74 -4.86
C VAL A 52 7.97 -2.72 -6.07
N THR A 53 8.47 -3.89 -6.48
CA THR A 53 9.46 -3.99 -7.57
C THR A 53 8.84 -3.69 -8.92
N ASP A 54 7.68 -4.26 -9.23
CA ASP A 54 7.04 -4.09 -10.54
C ASP A 54 6.58 -2.65 -10.76
N LEU A 55 5.97 -2.02 -9.75
CA LEU A 55 5.63 -0.60 -9.79
C LEU A 55 6.87 0.28 -9.91
N GLY A 56 7.93 -0.05 -9.18
CA GLY A 56 9.21 0.66 -9.26
C GLY A 56 9.84 0.60 -10.64
N VAL A 57 9.89 -0.59 -11.25
CA VAL A 57 10.40 -0.81 -12.61
C VAL A 57 9.56 -0.05 -13.63
N ALA A 58 8.23 -0.08 -13.50
CA ALA A 58 7.35 0.69 -14.37
C ALA A 58 7.55 2.22 -14.19
N TRP A 59 7.88 2.68 -12.98
CA TRP A 59 8.10 4.08 -12.67
C TRP A 59 9.42 4.64 -13.22
N VAL A 60 10.54 3.91 -13.09
CA VAL A 60 11.89 4.44 -13.40
C VAL A 60 12.04 4.90 -14.85
N ASP A 61 11.31 4.30 -15.78
CA ASP A 61 11.38 4.64 -17.21
C ASP A 61 10.42 5.76 -17.64
N THR A 62 9.59 6.26 -16.73
CA THR A 62 8.64 7.33 -17.02
C THR A 62 9.31 8.70 -17.17
N GLN A 63 8.63 9.60 -17.87
CA GLN A 63 8.94 11.04 -17.94
C GLN A 63 7.86 11.87 -17.20
N ILE A 64 7.12 11.23 -16.28
CA ILE A 64 6.03 11.85 -15.53
C ILE A 64 6.61 12.95 -14.65
N ASP A 65 6.04 14.14 -14.79
CA ASP A 65 6.54 15.35 -14.14
C ASP A 65 5.45 16.11 -13.36
N THR A 66 4.19 15.70 -13.49
CA THR A 66 3.05 16.37 -12.86
C THR A 66 2.23 15.42 -11.98
N VAL A 67 1.57 15.97 -10.97
CA VAL A 67 0.66 15.21 -10.08
C VAL A 67 -0.49 14.55 -10.85
N ASN A 68 -1.01 15.21 -11.89
CA ASN A 68 -2.11 14.65 -12.68
C ASN A 68 -1.67 13.40 -13.46
N GLU A 69 -0.49 13.43 -14.06
CA GLU A 69 0.09 12.27 -14.74
C GLU A 69 0.35 11.13 -13.75
N VAL A 70 0.84 11.42 -12.53
CA VAL A 70 1.00 10.38 -11.49
C VAL A 70 -0.35 9.74 -11.14
N ARG A 71 -1.41 10.53 -11.00
CA ARG A 71 -2.76 10.02 -10.70
C ARG A 71 -3.27 9.08 -11.78
N GLU A 72 -3.05 9.42 -13.05
CA GLU A 72 -3.40 8.57 -14.19
C GLU A 72 -2.55 7.29 -14.20
N TRP A 73 -1.24 7.43 -13.95
CA TRP A 73 -0.32 6.31 -13.85
C TRP A 73 -0.72 5.33 -12.73
N PHE A 74 -1.07 5.84 -11.55
CA PHE A 74 -1.57 5.02 -10.45
C PHE A 74 -2.85 4.27 -10.82
N ALA A 75 -3.81 4.93 -11.48
CA ALA A 75 -5.07 4.29 -11.87
C ALA A 75 -4.87 3.10 -12.82
N GLU A 76 -3.86 3.16 -13.69
CA GLU A 76 -3.51 2.07 -14.61
C GLU A 76 -2.67 0.99 -13.94
N HIS A 77 -1.52 1.36 -13.36
CA HIS A 77 -0.49 0.40 -12.97
C HIS A 77 -0.86 -0.38 -11.72
N LEU A 78 -1.59 0.24 -10.78
CA LEU A 78 -2.02 -0.44 -9.58
C LEU A 78 -3.11 -1.48 -9.87
N GLU A 79 -3.97 -1.25 -10.88
CA GLU A 79 -4.98 -2.23 -11.29
C GLU A 79 -4.33 -3.43 -11.97
N ILE A 80 -3.33 -3.19 -12.83
CA ILE A 80 -2.51 -4.25 -13.43
C ILE A 80 -1.84 -5.09 -12.34
N GLU A 81 -1.23 -4.43 -11.35
CA GLU A 81 -0.54 -5.11 -10.26
C GLU A 81 -1.49 -5.92 -9.38
N ASN A 82 -2.66 -5.36 -9.07
CA ASN A 82 -3.71 -6.07 -8.35
C ASN A 82 -4.15 -7.34 -9.10
N GLN A 83 -4.40 -7.23 -10.41
CA GLN A 83 -4.79 -8.39 -11.22
C GLN A 83 -3.71 -9.46 -11.28
N LYS A 84 -2.43 -9.07 -11.33
CA LYS A 84 -1.30 -9.99 -11.34
C LYS A 84 -1.19 -10.76 -10.02
N ILE A 85 -1.23 -10.06 -8.89
CA ILE A 85 -1.22 -10.67 -7.54
C ILE A 85 -2.44 -11.56 -7.36
N TYR A 86 -3.62 -11.13 -7.81
CA TYR A 86 -4.84 -11.94 -7.79
C TYR A 86 -4.69 -13.24 -8.57
N GLN A 87 -4.20 -13.17 -9.80
CA GLN A 87 -4.03 -14.36 -10.64
C GLN A 87 -3.05 -15.35 -10.04
N LEU A 88 -1.92 -14.87 -9.51
CA LEU A 88 -0.93 -15.71 -8.83
C LEU A 88 -1.50 -16.35 -7.56
N GLY A 89 -2.28 -15.60 -6.78
CA GLY A 89 -2.94 -16.10 -5.56
C GLY A 89 -3.97 -17.21 -5.79
N ARG A 90 -4.34 -17.49 -7.04
CA ARG A 90 -5.20 -18.64 -7.41
C ARG A 90 -4.45 -19.97 -7.49
N ASP A 91 -3.13 -19.95 -7.59
CA ASP A 91 -2.32 -21.16 -7.47
C ASP A 91 -2.36 -21.66 -6.03
N GLU A 92 -2.52 -22.97 -5.82
CA GLU A 92 -2.51 -23.56 -4.48
C GLU A 92 -1.18 -23.29 -3.73
N ALA A 93 -0.07 -23.10 -4.45
CA ALA A 93 1.21 -22.72 -3.86
C ALA A 93 1.22 -21.30 -3.24
N TYR A 94 0.32 -20.42 -3.67
CA TYR A 94 0.21 -19.02 -3.25
C TYR A 94 -1.17 -18.70 -2.67
N LYS A 95 -1.88 -19.72 -2.18
CA LYS A 95 -3.23 -19.55 -1.66
C LYS A 95 -3.28 -18.52 -0.53
N GLY A 96 -4.13 -17.50 -0.71
CA GLY A 96 -4.26 -16.39 0.24
C GLY A 96 -3.18 -15.32 0.13
N MET A 97 -2.38 -15.33 -0.95
CA MET A 97 -1.42 -14.28 -1.26
C MET A 97 -2.10 -12.92 -1.36
N GLY A 98 -1.52 -11.91 -0.73
CA GLY A 98 -1.93 -10.53 -0.86
C GLY A 98 -0.90 -9.60 -0.23
N THR A 99 -1.05 -8.31 -0.42
CA THR A 99 -0.26 -7.31 0.28
C THR A 99 -1.09 -6.02 0.45
N THR A 100 -0.75 -5.21 1.44
CA THR A 100 -1.10 -3.79 1.47
C THR A 100 -0.22 -3.02 0.48
N LEU A 101 -0.55 -1.75 0.23
CA LEU A 101 0.25 -0.87 -0.58
C LEU A 101 0.09 0.60 -0.16
N GLU A 102 1.22 1.24 0.12
CA GLU A 102 1.37 2.70 0.16
C GLU A 102 2.35 3.12 -0.93
N ALA A 103 1.89 3.88 -1.91
CA ALA A 103 2.73 4.47 -2.94
C ALA A 103 2.67 5.99 -2.84
N LEU A 104 3.80 6.65 -2.60
CA LEU A 104 3.93 8.10 -2.43
C LEU A 104 4.88 8.66 -3.50
N ALA A 105 4.37 9.50 -4.38
CA ALA A 105 5.18 10.22 -5.37
C ALA A 105 5.35 11.68 -4.97
N ILE A 106 6.55 12.23 -5.21
CA ILE A 106 6.93 13.57 -4.79
C ILE A 106 7.30 14.38 -6.03
N ILE A 107 6.51 15.42 -6.27
CA ILE A 107 6.61 16.31 -7.42
C ILE A 107 6.80 17.73 -6.90
N ASP A 108 8.02 18.25 -7.01
CA ASP A 108 8.43 19.54 -6.44
C ASP A 108 8.05 19.67 -4.96
N ASN A 109 7.05 20.51 -4.65
CA ASN A 109 6.58 20.79 -3.30
C ASN A 109 5.25 20.09 -2.96
N GLN A 110 4.81 19.15 -3.80
CA GLN A 110 3.55 18.41 -3.63
C GLN A 110 3.85 16.92 -3.51
N ALA A 111 2.99 16.19 -2.79
CA ALA A 111 3.06 14.75 -2.73
C ALA A 111 1.68 14.14 -2.99
N ILE A 112 1.63 13.13 -3.86
CA ILE A 112 0.40 12.37 -4.11
C ILE A 112 0.61 10.93 -3.67
N TYR A 113 -0.41 10.35 -3.06
CA TYR A 113 -0.35 8.96 -2.63
C TYR A 113 -1.54 8.11 -3.06
N ALA A 114 -1.27 6.82 -3.21
CA ALA A 114 -2.24 5.75 -3.30
C ALA A 114 -2.10 4.84 -2.06
N HIS A 115 -3.25 4.44 -1.51
CA HIS A 115 -3.33 3.71 -0.24
C HIS A 115 -4.30 2.53 -0.35
N ILE A 116 -3.84 1.34 0.04
CA ILE A 116 -4.63 0.10 0.05
C ILE A 116 -4.22 -0.75 1.27
N GLY A 117 -5.10 -0.84 2.26
CA GLY A 117 -4.91 -1.73 3.40
C GLY A 117 -4.93 -0.95 4.70
N ASP A 118 -4.23 -1.44 5.71
CA ASP A 118 -4.12 -0.82 7.03
C ASP A 118 -2.72 -0.27 7.32
N SER A 119 -1.82 -0.28 6.34
CA SER A 119 -0.62 0.55 6.35
C SER A 119 -0.99 2.04 6.32
N ARG A 120 -0.09 2.92 6.76
CA ARG A 120 -0.44 4.32 7.07
C ARG A 120 0.54 5.33 6.50
N ILE A 121 -0.03 6.43 6.02
CA ILE A 121 0.71 7.65 5.68
C ILE A 121 0.27 8.73 6.66
N GLY A 122 1.24 9.42 7.23
CA GLY A 122 1.01 10.53 8.15
C GLY A 122 1.94 11.71 7.87
N LEU A 123 1.51 12.89 8.30
CA LEU A 123 2.29 14.13 8.24
C LEU A 123 2.58 14.61 9.65
N VAL A 124 3.85 14.83 9.95
CA VAL A 124 4.26 15.48 11.21
C VAL A 124 4.55 16.95 10.92
N ARG A 125 3.90 17.85 11.65
CA ARG A 125 4.14 19.30 11.57
C ARG A 125 4.27 19.87 12.98
N GLY A 126 5.47 20.35 13.31
CA GLY A 126 5.79 20.73 14.69
C GLY A 126 5.74 19.50 15.60
N GLU A 127 4.87 19.53 16.60
CA GLU A 127 4.68 18.44 17.57
C GLU A 127 3.44 17.57 17.26
N GLU A 128 2.74 17.85 16.16
CA GLU A 128 1.49 17.16 15.81
C GLU A 128 1.69 16.12 14.71
N TYR A 129 1.15 14.91 14.94
CA TYR A 129 1.02 13.85 13.94
C TYR A 129 -0.41 13.83 13.39
N HIS A 130 -0.54 13.96 12.07
CA HIS A 130 -1.80 13.90 11.33
C HIS A 130 -1.81 12.67 10.43
N GLN A 131 -2.64 11.67 10.73
CA GLN A 131 -2.82 10.51 9.85
C GLN A 131 -3.65 10.92 8.63
N LEU A 132 -3.16 10.59 7.43
CA LEU A 132 -3.76 10.97 6.15
C LEU A 132 -4.55 9.82 5.50
N THR A 133 -4.27 8.57 5.89
CA THR A 133 -4.99 7.39 5.41
C THR A 133 -6.08 6.96 6.40
N SER A 134 -7.06 6.20 5.91
CA SER A 134 -8.08 5.58 6.75
C SER A 134 -8.00 4.08 6.53
N ASP A 135 -7.59 3.35 7.57
CA ASP A 135 -7.37 1.92 7.51
C ASP A 135 -8.54 1.20 6.83
N HIS A 136 -8.23 0.51 5.75
CA HIS A 136 -9.10 -0.45 5.14
C HIS A 136 -9.12 -1.66 6.08
N SER A 137 -10.14 -1.80 6.92
CA SER A 137 -10.43 -3.03 7.68
C SER A 137 -11.84 -3.50 7.33
N LEU A 138 -12.10 -4.80 7.41
CA LEU A 138 -13.47 -5.30 7.21
C LEU A 138 -14.45 -4.59 8.14
N VAL A 139 -14.05 -4.39 9.39
CA VAL A 139 -14.85 -3.69 10.40
C VAL A 139 -15.11 -2.24 10.00
N ASN A 140 -14.12 -1.52 9.46
CA ASN A 140 -14.30 -0.15 8.97
C ASN A 140 -15.23 -0.09 7.75
N GLU A 141 -15.22 -1.09 6.88
CA GLU A 141 -16.18 -1.17 5.77
C GLU A 141 -17.60 -1.48 6.27
N LEU A 142 -17.76 -2.40 7.22
CA LEU A 142 -19.05 -2.73 7.83
C LEU A 142 -19.64 -1.53 8.60
N LEU A 143 -18.80 -0.76 9.30
CA LEU A 143 -19.18 0.52 9.91
C LEU A 143 -19.65 1.53 8.86
N LYS A 144 -18.87 1.74 7.80
CA LYS A 144 -19.21 2.67 6.70
C LYS A 144 -20.51 2.25 5.98
N ALA A 145 -20.77 0.95 5.90
CA ALA A 145 -21.99 0.39 5.33
C ALA A 145 -23.19 0.41 6.30
N GLY A 146 -23.02 0.88 7.54
CA GLY A 146 -24.07 0.90 8.57
C GLY A 146 -24.47 -0.48 9.08
N GLN A 147 -23.63 -1.50 8.87
CA GLN A 147 -23.88 -2.88 9.30
C GLN A 147 -23.34 -3.19 10.70
N LEU A 148 -22.53 -2.30 11.26
CA LEU A 148 -22.05 -2.33 12.65
C LEU A 148 -22.19 -0.95 13.28
N THR A 149 -22.40 -0.90 14.59
CA THR A 149 -22.18 0.32 15.39
C THR A 149 -20.71 0.48 15.78
N PRO A 150 -20.26 1.69 16.16
CA PRO A 150 -18.91 1.91 16.68
C PRO A 150 -18.54 1.00 17.86
N GLU A 151 -19.48 0.73 18.76
CA GLU A 151 -19.26 -0.17 19.90
C GLU A 151 -19.10 -1.64 19.45
N GLU A 152 -19.88 -2.08 18.46
CA GLU A 152 -19.79 -3.45 17.93
C GLU A 152 -18.51 -3.69 17.14
N ALA A 153 -18.04 -2.67 16.43
CA ALA A 153 -16.76 -2.67 15.73
C ALA A 153 -15.56 -2.83 16.65
N GLU A 154 -15.59 -2.22 17.84
CA GLU A 154 -14.48 -2.35 18.79
C GLU A 154 -14.30 -3.76 19.34
N ALA A 155 -15.41 -4.51 19.47
CA ALA A 155 -15.46 -5.88 19.99
C ALA A 155 -15.44 -6.96 18.89
N HIS A 156 -15.41 -6.58 17.61
CA HIS A 156 -15.58 -7.53 16.51
C HIS A 156 -14.36 -8.47 16.38
N PRO A 157 -14.56 -9.81 16.30
CA PRO A 157 -13.46 -10.79 16.27
C PRO A 157 -12.53 -10.67 15.05
N GLN A 158 -12.94 -9.95 14.01
CA GLN A 158 -12.16 -9.68 12.79
C GLN A 158 -11.66 -8.23 12.68
N LYS A 159 -11.52 -7.51 13.81
CA LYS A 159 -11.01 -6.14 13.88
C LYS A 159 -9.67 -5.91 13.16
N ILE A 160 -8.84 -6.95 13.07
CA ILE A 160 -7.49 -6.93 12.46
C ILE A 160 -7.49 -7.53 11.05
N SER A 161 -8.65 -7.84 10.45
CA SER A 161 -8.68 -8.36 9.09
C SER A 161 -8.49 -7.23 8.08
N SER A 162 -7.26 -7.12 7.59
CA SER A 162 -6.86 -6.23 6.51
C SER A 162 -7.35 -6.80 5.17
N PRO A 163 -8.14 -6.05 4.39
CA PRO A 163 -8.49 -6.40 3.04
C PRO A 163 -7.24 -6.27 2.18
N SER A 164 -6.85 -7.37 1.54
CA SER A 164 -5.78 -7.40 0.54
C SER A 164 -6.13 -6.55 -0.68
N LEU A 165 -5.12 -6.18 -1.47
CA LEU A 165 -5.26 -5.61 -2.84
C LEU A 165 -6.42 -6.23 -3.64
N LEU A 166 -6.64 -7.53 -3.50
CA LEU A 166 -7.57 -8.36 -4.26
C LEU A 166 -9.03 -7.89 -4.33
N ASP A 167 -9.51 -7.09 -3.37
CA ASP A 167 -10.96 -6.79 -3.22
C ASP A 167 -11.33 -5.30 -3.24
N LYS A 168 -10.41 -4.36 -3.53
CA LYS A 168 -10.66 -2.93 -3.25
C LYS A 168 -10.57 -1.94 -4.42
N LYS A 169 -11.50 -0.97 -4.40
CA LYS A 169 -11.43 0.30 -5.16
C LYS A 169 -10.36 1.21 -4.58
N MET A 170 -9.46 1.70 -5.42
CA MET A 170 -8.35 2.57 -5.03
C MET A 170 -8.80 3.99 -4.70
N ARG A 171 -8.06 4.63 -3.80
CA ARG A 171 -8.24 6.05 -3.44
C ARG A 171 -6.93 6.80 -3.67
N PHE A 172 -7.01 7.94 -4.35
CA PHE A 172 -5.90 8.84 -4.60
C PHE A 172 -6.10 10.13 -3.81
N ASN A 173 -5.09 10.56 -3.09
CA ASN A 173 -5.13 11.79 -2.30
C ASN A 173 -3.86 12.62 -2.55
N LEU A 174 -4.04 13.94 -2.64
CA LEU A 174 -2.98 14.93 -2.82
C LEU A 174 -2.70 15.64 -1.49
N ILE A 175 -1.43 15.84 -1.17
CA ILE A 175 -0.90 16.55 0.02
C ILE A 175 -0.20 17.82 -0.44
#